data_AF-A0A831QRD3-F1
#
_entry.id   AF-A0A831QRD3-F1
#
_cell.length_a   1.000
_cell.length_b   1.000
_cell.length_c   1.000
_cell.angle_alpha   90.00
_cell.angle_beta   90.00
_cell.angle_gamma   90.00
#
_symmetry.space_group_name_H-M   'P 1'
#
loop_
_entity.id
_entity.type
_entity.pdbx_description
1 polymer ?
#
loop_
_entity_poly.entity_id
_entity_poly.type
_entity_poly.pdbx_seq_one_letter_code
_entity_poly.pdbx_strand_id
1 'polypeptide(L)'
;MNPKAIFKKYWIPCIVLIWAAFQLGLSRYDAMNTWKAGGFGMYSDYFPGNHFVWFRIDGNFILARKTKLFHTNSKFERLVQICRTAPNSRNLKKLNDYFKSKAHEDFRVEVRRLNFDARTLTMNSVLVNSYED
;
A
#
# COMPACT_ATOMS: atom_id res chain seq x y z
N MET A 1 -52.74 27.44 -4.91
CA MET A 1 -52.12 26.10 -4.83
C MET A 1 -51.73 25.83 -3.39
N ASN A 2 -52.22 24.75 -2.79
CA ASN A 2 -52.01 24.49 -1.36
C ASN A 2 -50.65 23.80 -1.14
N PRO A 3 -49.63 24.48 -0.57
CA PRO A 3 -48.25 23.97 -0.52
C PRO A 3 -48.13 22.66 0.28
N LYS A 4 -49.03 22.45 1.25
CA LYS A 4 -49.09 21.22 2.05
C LYS A 4 -49.49 19.98 1.24
N ALA A 5 -50.31 20.14 0.20
CA ALA A 5 -50.75 19.03 -0.66
C ALA A 5 -49.64 18.59 -1.64
N ILE A 6 -48.84 19.54 -2.12
CA ILE A 6 -47.68 19.27 -2.99
C ILE A 6 -46.61 18.54 -2.19
N PHE A 7 -46.30 19.01 -0.97
CA PHE A 7 -45.30 18.38 -0.11
C PHE A 7 -45.67 16.92 0.22
N LYS A 8 -46.94 16.64 0.52
CA LYS A 8 -47.41 15.29 0.85
C LYS A 8 -47.37 14.32 -0.34
N LYS A 9 -47.46 14.81 -1.58
CA LYS A 9 -47.46 13.99 -2.79
C LYS A 9 -46.06 13.78 -3.40
N TYR A 10 -45.17 14.76 -3.24
CA TYR A 10 -43.86 14.76 -3.91
C TYR A 10 -42.65 14.57 -2.97
N TRP A 11 -42.85 14.43 -1.66
CA TRP A 11 -41.73 14.19 -0.74
C TRP A 11 -41.00 12.86 -1.03
N ILE A 12 -41.73 11.78 -1.34
CA ILE A 12 -41.13 10.48 -1.65
C ILE A 12 -40.29 10.52 -2.93
N PRO A 13 -40.81 11.00 -4.09
CA PRO A 13 -39.99 11.15 -5.30
C PRO A 13 -38.74 12.01 -5.09
N CYS A 14 -38.86 13.12 -4.34
CA CYS A 14 -37.72 14.00 -4.06
C CYS A 14 -36.64 13.30 -3.23
N ILE A 15 -37.01 12.53 -2.21
CA ILE A 15 -36.03 11.77 -1.40
C ILE A 15 -35.33 10.72 -2.25
N VAL A 16 -36.06 10.01 -3.12
CA VAL A 16 -35.47 9.00 -4.01
C VAL A 16 -34.47 9.63 -4.98
N LEU A 17 -34.78 10.80 -5.55
CA LEU A 17 -33.87 11.52 -6.43
C LEU A 17 -32.61 12.01 -5.69
N ILE A 18 -32.76 12.53 -4.47
CA ILE A 18 -31.62 12.94 -3.63
C ILE A 18 -30.75 11.73 -3.28
N TRP A 19 -31.37 10.60 -2.93
CA TRP A 19 -30.65 9.36 -2.62
C TRP A 19 -29.92 8.79 -3.84
N ALA A 20 -30.54 8.82 -5.02
CA ALA A 20 -29.91 8.40 -6.27
C ALA A 20 -28.73 9.32 -6.66
N ALA A 21 -28.88 10.63 -6.50
CA ALA A 21 -27.80 11.59 -6.73
C ALA A 21 -26.63 11.37 -5.76
N PHE A 22 -26.92 11.07 -4.48
CA PHE A 22 -25.92 10.74 -3.48
C PHE A 22 -25.19 9.43 -3.80
N GLN A 23 -25.91 8.38 -4.24
CA GLN A 23 -25.32 7.11 -4.67
C GLN A 23 -24.44 7.27 -5.92
N LEU A 24 -24.86 8.08 -6.90
CA LEU A 24 -24.04 8.39 -8.07
C LEU A 24 -22.78 9.19 -7.71
N GLY A 25 -22.90 10.13 -6.77
CA GLY A 25 -21.76 10.84 -6.20
C GLY A 25 -20.78 9.88 -5.54
N LEU A 26 -21.26 9.06 -4.60
CA LEU A 26 -20.46 8.04 -3.92
C LEU A 26 -19.82 7.06 -4.91
N SER A 27 -20.55 6.57 -5.91
CA SER A 27 -20.00 5.65 -6.93
C SER A 27 -18.88 6.29 -7.76
N ARG A 28 -18.99 7.59 -8.09
CA ARG A 28 -17.90 8.32 -8.77
C ARG A 28 -16.69 8.53 -7.86
N TYR A 29 -16.90 8.83 -6.58
CA TYR A 29 -15.81 8.98 -5.60
C TYR A 29 -15.18 7.63 -5.22
N ASP A 30 -15.95 6.55 -5.15
CA ASP A 30 -15.48 5.18 -4.92
C ASP A 30 -14.74 4.62 -6.14
N ALA A 31 -15.11 5.00 -7.38
CA ALA A 31 -14.32 4.69 -8.57
C ALA A 31 -12.93 5.36 -8.54
N MET A 32 -12.77 6.50 -7.85
CA MET A 32 -11.49 7.17 -7.63
C MET A 32 -10.75 6.66 -6.39
N ASN A 33 -11.45 6.04 -5.43
CA ASN A 33 -10.88 5.30 -4.32
C ASN A 33 -10.81 3.82 -4.68
N THR A 34 -9.72 3.42 -5.33
CA THR A 34 -9.32 2.03 -5.59
C THR A 34 -9.30 1.11 -4.35
N TRP A 35 -9.55 1.66 -3.16
CA TRP A 35 -9.57 0.98 -1.87
C TRP A 35 -10.95 0.47 -1.42
N LYS A 36 -12.07 0.90 -2.04
CA LYS A 36 -13.42 0.51 -1.58
C LYS A 36 -14.31 -0.19 -2.61
N ALA A 37 -14.05 -0.05 -3.90
CA ALA A 37 -14.87 -0.68 -4.96
C ALA A 37 -14.42 -2.10 -5.34
N GLY A 38 -13.61 -2.77 -4.52
CA GLY A 38 -13.14 -4.14 -4.77
C GLY A 38 -14.04 -5.17 -4.11
N GLY A 39 -14.85 -5.88 -4.90
CA GLY A 39 -15.42 -7.15 -4.47
C GLY A 39 -14.32 -8.11 -3.97
N PHE A 40 -14.73 -9.12 -3.21
CA PHE A 40 -13.90 -10.11 -2.50
C PHE A 40 -12.73 -10.77 -3.29
N GLY A 41 -12.57 -10.52 -4.59
CA GLY A 41 -11.48 -10.99 -5.45
C GLY A 41 -10.48 -9.94 -5.96
N MET A 42 -10.64 -8.64 -5.68
CA MET A 42 -9.69 -7.60 -6.12
C MET A 42 -8.56 -7.29 -5.12
N TYR A 43 -8.60 -7.90 -3.94
CA TYR A 43 -7.56 -7.72 -2.92
C TYR A 43 -6.25 -8.44 -3.25
N SER A 44 -6.17 -9.29 -4.27
CA SER A 44 -5.00 -10.15 -4.52
C SER A 44 -3.77 -9.41 -5.06
N ASP A 45 -3.94 -8.35 -5.86
CA ASP A 45 -2.82 -7.85 -6.69
C ASP A 45 -2.09 -6.65 -6.06
N TYR A 46 -2.77 -5.92 -5.18
CA TYR A 46 -2.24 -4.74 -4.50
C TYR A 46 -2.27 -4.90 -2.97
N PHE A 47 -1.96 -6.08 -2.45
CA PHE A 47 -1.60 -6.15 -1.03
C PHE A 47 -0.24 -5.45 -0.83
N PRO A 48 -0.17 -4.28 -0.15
CA PRO A 48 1.10 -3.80 0.43
C PRO A 48 1.72 -4.84 1.39
N GLY A 49 0.95 -5.90 1.72
CA GLY A 49 1.38 -7.12 2.39
C GLY A 49 2.52 -7.90 1.74
N ASN A 50 2.67 -7.83 0.40
CA ASN A 50 3.60 -8.70 -0.34
C ASN A 50 4.99 -8.08 -0.58
N HIS A 51 5.21 -6.84 -0.17
CA HIS A 51 6.52 -6.20 -0.23
C HIS A 51 7.35 -6.56 1.02
N PHE A 52 8.58 -6.98 0.77
CA PHE A 52 9.55 -7.33 1.79
C PHE A 52 10.79 -6.46 1.60
N VAL A 53 11.20 -5.80 2.68
CA VAL A 53 12.43 -5.00 2.69
C VAL A 53 13.58 -5.90 3.11
N TRP A 54 14.55 -6.02 2.22
CA TRP A 54 15.78 -6.78 2.37
C TRP A 54 16.95 -5.81 2.44
N PHE A 55 17.89 -6.11 3.33
CA PHE A 55 19.22 -5.52 3.33
C PHE A 55 20.15 -6.51 2.66
N ARG A 56 20.91 -6.04 1.67
CA ARG A 56 21.99 -6.78 1.06
C ARG A 56 23.28 -6.20 1.60
N ILE A 57 24.03 -7.03 2.32
CA ILE A 57 25.30 -6.68 2.97
C ILE A 57 26.33 -7.70 2.51
N ASP A 58 27.37 -7.25 1.78
CA ASP A 58 28.43 -8.12 1.26
C ASP A 58 27.90 -9.37 0.52
N GLY A 59 26.82 -9.20 -0.25
CA GLY A 59 26.17 -10.27 -1.00
C GLY A 59 25.16 -11.12 -0.21
N ASN A 60 25.06 -10.97 1.11
CA ASN A 60 24.09 -11.66 1.94
C ASN A 60 22.77 -10.91 2.05
N PHE A 61 21.64 -11.62 1.94
CA PHE A 61 20.30 -11.06 2.06
C PHE A 61 19.73 -11.24 3.46
N ILE A 62 19.50 -10.13 4.16
CA ILE A 62 18.93 -10.09 5.51
C ILE A 62 17.57 -9.41 5.45
N LEU A 63 16.52 -10.09 5.91
CA LEU A 63 15.19 -9.49 5.97
C LEU A 63 15.15 -8.44 7.09
N ALA A 64 14.75 -7.21 6.78
CA ALA A 64 14.75 -6.10 7.73
C ALA A 64 13.94 -6.41 9.00
N ARG A 65 12.80 -7.10 8.85
CA ARG A 65 11.93 -7.53 9.96
C ARG A 65 12.61 -8.51 10.94
N LYS A 66 13.60 -9.29 10.49
CA LYS A 66 14.32 -10.26 11.35
C LYS A 66 15.45 -9.62 12.15
N THR A 67 15.78 -8.35 11.87
CA THR A 67 16.86 -7.66 12.60
C THR A 67 16.41 -7.31 14.01
N LYS A 68 17.33 -7.37 14.98
CA LYS A 68 17.06 -6.93 16.36
C LYS A 68 16.57 -5.48 16.39
N LEU A 69 17.15 -4.63 15.54
CA LEU A 69 16.84 -3.21 15.43
C LEU A 69 15.35 -2.96 15.09
N PHE A 70 14.73 -3.83 14.30
CA PHE A 70 13.30 -3.76 13.98
C PHE A 70 12.40 -3.90 15.21
N HIS A 71 12.77 -4.76 16.16
CA HIS A 71 11.97 -5.00 17.35
C HIS A 71 12.29 -4.05 18.51
N THR A 72 13.46 -3.42 18.49
CA THR A 72 13.91 -2.55 19.58
C THR A 72 13.73 -1.06 19.30
N ASN A 73 13.56 -0.66 18.04
CA ASN A 73 13.57 0.75 17.63
C ASN A 73 12.37 1.11 16.75
N SER A 74 11.42 1.85 17.34
CA SER A 74 10.17 2.26 16.68
C SER A 74 10.37 3.17 15.47
N LYS A 75 11.43 3.99 15.47
CA LYS A 75 11.76 4.86 14.32
C LYS A 75 12.23 4.01 13.14
N PHE A 76 13.09 3.03 13.40
CA PHE A 76 13.55 2.09 12.37
C PHE A 76 12.40 1.24 11.82
N GLU A 77 11.58 0.67 12.71
CA GLU A 77 10.38 -0.08 12.33
C GLU A 77 9.49 0.74 11.39
N ARG A 78 9.20 1.99 11.76
CA ARG A 78 8.37 2.90 10.94
C ARG A 78 8.99 3.14 9.56
N LEU A 79 10.30 3.34 9.46
CA LEU A 79 10.97 3.54 8.18
C LEU A 79 10.87 2.30 7.29
N VAL A 80 11.03 1.10 7.87
CA VAL A 80 10.87 -0.17 7.16
C VAL A 80 9.42 -0.35 6.67
N GLN A 81 8.43 -0.04 7.50
CA GLN A 81 7.01 -0.12 7.12
C GLN A 81 6.64 0.88 6.01
N ILE A 82 7.21 2.09 6.05
CA ILE A 82 7.05 3.08 4.99
C ILE A 82 7.65 2.56 3.67
N CYS A 83 8.86 1.99 3.69
CA CYS A 83 9.49 1.42 2.49
C CYS A 83 8.71 0.24 1.93
N ARG A 84 8.13 -0.60 2.79
CA ARG A 84 7.23 -1.70 2.42
C ARG A 84 5.95 -1.21 1.75
N THR A 85 5.40 -0.09 2.21
CA THR A 85 4.13 0.45 1.67
C THR A 85 4.35 1.28 0.41
N ALA A 86 5.42 2.07 0.38
CA ALA A 86 5.76 2.99 -0.71
C ALA A 86 7.25 2.89 -1.05
N PRO A 87 7.65 1.91 -1.89
CA PRO A 87 9.05 1.64 -2.25
C PRO A 87 9.58 2.64 -3.28
N ASN A 88 9.68 3.91 -2.90
CA ASN A 88 10.31 4.95 -3.72
C ASN A 88 11.75 5.22 -3.28
N SER A 89 12.56 5.78 -4.17
CA SER A 89 13.99 6.00 -3.94
C SER A 89 14.25 6.95 -2.75
N ARG A 90 13.36 7.91 -2.49
CA ARG A 90 13.47 8.85 -1.36
C ARG A 90 13.32 8.14 -0.01
N ASN A 91 12.36 7.22 0.10
CA ASN A 91 12.10 6.45 1.32
C ASN A 91 13.20 5.43 1.56
N LEU A 92 13.64 4.74 0.49
CA LEU A 92 14.75 3.81 0.53
C LEU A 92 16.06 4.48 0.95
N LYS A 93 16.34 5.68 0.42
CA LYS A 93 17.47 6.51 0.84
C LYS A 93 17.41 6.85 2.33
N LYS A 94 16.26 7.33 2.83
CA LYS A 94 16.09 7.63 4.26
C LYS A 94 16.33 6.40 5.16
N LEU A 95 15.93 5.22 4.72
CA LEU A 95 16.18 3.98 5.45
C LEU A 95 17.66 3.60 5.39
N ASN A 96 18.31 3.77 4.23
CA ASN A 96 19.74 3.56 4.07
C ASN A 96 20.53 4.53 4.96
N ASP A 97 20.29 5.84 4.85
CA ASP A 97 20.92 6.89 5.68
C ASP A 97 20.76 6.64 7.19
N TYR A 98 19.60 6.11 7.60
CA TYR A 98 19.35 5.76 9.00
C TYR A 98 20.16 4.55 9.46
N PHE A 99 20.37 3.57 8.58
CA PHE A 99 21.16 2.37 8.86
C PHE A 99 22.66 2.58 8.63
N LYS A 100 23.08 3.61 7.88
CA LYS A 100 24.46 3.99 7.54
C LYS A 100 25.27 4.48 8.75
N SER A 101 25.10 3.82 9.90
CA SER A 101 25.92 4.00 11.08
C SER A 101 26.95 2.87 11.15
N LYS A 102 28.19 3.20 10.78
CA LYS A 102 29.45 2.62 11.28
C LYS A 102 30.18 1.49 10.54
N ALA A 103 29.69 0.91 9.44
CA ALA A 103 30.46 -0.12 8.74
C ALA A 103 30.74 0.26 7.28
N HIS A 104 32.01 0.15 6.87
CA HIS A 104 32.49 0.24 5.48
C HIS A 104 32.07 -1.00 4.65
N GLU A 105 30.82 -1.41 4.78
CA GLU A 105 30.26 -2.60 4.12
C GLU A 105 29.43 -2.17 2.90
N ASP A 106 29.44 -2.98 1.85
CA ASP A 106 28.61 -2.75 0.66
C ASP A 106 27.15 -3.00 1.03
N PHE A 107 26.44 -1.91 1.36
CA PHE A 107 25.10 -1.93 1.94
C PHE A 107 24.07 -1.39 0.96
N ARG A 108 23.17 -2.29 0.55
CA ARG A 108 22.05 -1.98 -0.35
C ARG A 108 20.72 -2.32 0.30
N VAL A 109 19.75 -1.43 0.15
CA VAL A 109 18.36 -1.67 0.57
C VAL A 109 17.54 -2.07 -0.66
N GLU A 110 16.86 -3.20 -0.59
CA GLU A 110 16.02 -3.73 -1.67
C GLU A 110 14.59 -3.95 -1.17
N VAL A 111 13.59 -3.50 -1.92
CA VAL A 111 12.20 -3.95 -1.74
C VAL A 111 11.89 -4.97 -2.81
N ARG A 112 11.53 -6.18 -2.38
CA ARG A 112 11.12 -7.28 -3.26
C ARG A 112 9.68 -7.67 -2.99
N ARG A 113 8.96 -8.07 -4.04
CA ARG A 113 7.63 -8.68 -3.93
C ARG A 113 7.69 -10.15 -4.30
N LEU A 114 6.88 -10.97 -3.65
CA LEU A 114 6.65 -12.33 -4.12
C LEU A 114 5.69 -12.28 -5.31
N ASN A 115 6.04 -12.98 -6.38
CA ASN A 115 5.24 -13.12 -7.58
C ASN A 115 5.01 -14.60 -7.82
N PHE A 116 3.74 -15.01 -7.81
CA PHE A 116 3.35 -16.37 -8.18
C PHE A 116 3.08 -16.41 -9.68
N ASP A 117 3.85 -17.21 -10.41
CA ASP A 117 3.62 -17.44 -11.83
C ASP A 117 2.70 -18.66 -11.99
N ALA A 118 1.45 -18.41 -12.39
CA ALA A 118 0.45 -19.46 -12.59
C ALA A 118 0.78 -20.41 -13.75
N ARG A 119 1.63 -20.01 -14.70
CA ARG A 119 2.02 -20.87 -15.84
C ARG A 119 3.03 -21.93 -15.43
N THR A 120 3.98 -21.55 -14.58
CA THR A 120 5.03 -22.45 -14.09
C THR A 120 4.71 -23.04 -12.73
N LEU A 121 3.64 -22.56 -12.06
CA LEU A 121 3.28 -22.89 -10.68
C LEU A 121 4.43 -22.61 -9.69
N THR A 122 5.28 -21.63 -10.00
CA THR A 122 6.44 -21.27 -9.18
C THR A 122 6.25 -19.93 -8.49
N MET A 123 6.82 -19.79 -7.29
CA MET A 123 6.89 -18.53 -6.57
C MET A 123 8.28 -17.92 -6.73
N ASN A 124 8.34 -16.73 -7.33
CA ASN A 124 9.58 -16.01 -7.61
C ASN A 124 9.62 -14.68 -6.84
N SER A 125 10.82 -14.22 -6.45
CA SER A 125 10.98 -12.88 -5.89
C SER A 125 11.27 -11.87 -7.00
N VAL A 126 10.47 -10.81 -7.09
CA VAL A 126 10.66 -9.73 -8.07
C VAL A 126 11.18 -8.50 -7.34
N LEU A 127 12.27 -7.91 -7.83
CA LEU A 127 12.77 -6.64 -7.33
C LEU A 127 11.81 -5.53 -7.73
N VAL A 128 11.30 -4.78 -6.76
CA VAL A 128 10.40 -3.64 -6.98
C VAL A 128 11.20 -2.35 -7.07
N ASN A 129 12.10 -2.13 -6.10
CA ASN A 129 13.00 -1.00 -6.12
C ASN A 129 14.21 -1.29 -5.21
N SER A 130 15.32 -0.59 -5.43
CA SER A 130 16.52 -0.69 -4.60
C SER A 130 17.24 0.64 -4.51
N TYR A 131 17.98 0.82 -3.42
CA TYR A 131 18.87 1.97 -3.23
C TYR A 131 20.22 1.48 -2.71
N GLU A 132 21.25 1.95 -3.39
CA GLU A 132 22.68 1.74 -3.17
C GLU A 132 23.34 3.09 -3.42
N ASP A 133 24.36 3.44 -2.64
CA ASP A 133 24.90 4.79 -2.55
C ASP A 133 26.42 4.76 -2.62
#